data_AF-A0A2V5LZ36-F1
#
_entry.id   AF-A0A2V5LZ36-F1
#
_cell.length_a   1.000
_cell.length_b   1.000
_cell.length_c   1.000
_cell.angle_alpha   90.00
_cell.angle_beta   90.00
_cell.angle_gamma   90.00
#
_symmetry.space_group_name_H-M   'P 1'
#
loop_
_entity.id
_entity.type
_entity.pdbx_description
1 polymer ?
#
loop_
_entity_poly.entity_id
_entity_poly.type
_entity_poly.pdbx_seq_one_letter_code
_entity_poly.pdbx_strand_id
1 'polypeptide(L)' 'MAVTKLVASIEKELGHRAAPFSLGIRILPVEGFWLHRTGPRRVLISEAARRDPGQLRRLLGPIVTELAQ' A
#
# COMPACT_ATOMS: atom_id res chain seq x y z
N MET A 1 -11.62 0.89 0.39
CA MET A 1 -11.65 2.25 1.00
C MET A 1 -10.32 2.67 1.63
N ALA A 2 -9.64 1.83 2.43
CA ALA A 2 -8.37 2.22 3.08
C ALA A 2 -7.23 2.54 2.09
N VAL A 3 -7.06 1.73 1.03
CA VAL A 3 -6.01 1.94 0.01
C VAL A 3 -6.25 3.24 -0.79
N THR A 4 -7.49 3.56 -1.14
CA THR A 4 -7.82 4.81 -1.84
C THR A 4 -7.49 6.04 -0.99
N LYS A 5 -7.75 5.98 0.33
CA LYS A 5 -7.36 7.05 1.26
C LYS A 5 -5.84 7.18 1.40
N LEU A 6 -5.11 6.07 1.32
CA LEU A 6 -3.64 6.08 1.31
C LEU A 6 -3.11 6.81 0.07
N VAL A 7 -3.63 6.49 -1.13
CA VAL A 7 -3.24 7.19 -2.37
C VAL A 7 -3.52 8.69 -2.26
N ALA A 8 -4.72 9.08 -1.83
CA ALA A 8 -5.06 10.49 -1.66
C ALA A 8 -4.17 11.22 -0.63
N SER A 9 -3.69 10.52 0.40
CA SER A 9 -2.72 11.09 1.36
C SER A 9 -1.36 11.31 0.71
N ILE A 10 -0.92 10.37 -0.13
CA ILE A 10 0.38 10.44 -0.82
C ILE A 10 0.35 11.53 -1.89
N GLU A 11 -0.74 11.69 -2.64
CA GLU A 11 -0.90 12.80 -3.60
C GLU A 11 -0.76 14.17 -2.91
N LYS A 12 -1.33 14.31 -1.70
CA LYS A 12 -1.16 15.53 -0.89
C LYS A 12 0.30 15.76 -0.47
N GLU A 13 1.05 14.70 -0.17
CA GLU A 13 2.46 14.78 0.19
C GLU A 13 3.37 15.08 -1.01
N LEU A 14 3.05 14.51 -2.18
CA LEU A 14 3.79 14.72 -3.42
C LEU A 14 3.54 16.10 -4.04
N GLY A 15 2.43 16.76 -3.71
CA GLY A 15 2.06 18.07 -4.27
C GLY A 15 1.57 18.00 -5.72
N HIS A 16 1.40 16.80 -6.27
CA HIS A 16 0.82 16.54 -7.58
C HIS A 16 -0.04 15.28 -7.57
N ARG A 17 -0.82 15.07 -8.64
CA ARG A 17 -1.60 13.84 -8.81
C ARG A 17 -0.68 12.67 -9.08
N ALA A 18 -1.01 11.51 -8.53
CA ALA A 18 -0.28 10.28 -8.80
C ALA A 18 -0.46 9.88 -10.28
N ALA A 19 0.62 9.39 -10.91
CA ALA A 19 0.50 8.74 -12.21
C ALA A 19 -0.44 7.52 -12.10
N PRO A 20 -1.25 7.18 -13.12
CA PRO A 20 -2.09 6.00 -13.07
C PRO A 20 -1.26 4.70 -12.97
N PHE A 21 -1.47 3.92 -11.91
CA PHE A 21 -0.81 2.62 -11.71
C PHE A 21 -1.79 1.52 -11.29
N SER A 22 -1.32 0.28 -11.34
CA SER A 22 -2.05 -0.88 -10.82
C SER A 22 -1.16 -1.65 -9.84
N LEU A 23 -1.71 -1.99 -8.69
CA LEU A 23 -1.04 -2.77 -7.65
C LEU A 23 -1.92 -3.96 -7.26
N GLY A 24 -1.43 -5.17 -7.52
CA GLY A 24 -2.07 -6.40 -7.07
C GLY A 24 -1.75 -6.66 -5.59
N ILE A 25 -2.78 -6.71 -4.75
CA ILE A 25 -2.65 -6.98 -3.32
C ILE A 25 -3.32 -8.32 -3.02
N ARG A 26 -2.59 -9.25 -2.41
CA ARG A 26 -3.15 -10.51 -1.89
C ARG A 26 -2.95 -10.56 -0.38
N ILE A 27 -4.00 -10.94 0.33
CA ILE A 27 -3.97 -11.02 1.79
C ILE A 27 -3.72 -12.47 2.20
N LEU A 28 -2.82 -12.65 3.17
CA LEU A 28 -2.46 -13.95 3.72
C LEU A 28 -2.79 -14.03 5.22
N PRO A 29 -3.19 -15.22 5.71
CA PRO A 29 -3.50 -15.46 7.12
C PRO A 29 -2.20 -15.71 7.91
N VAL A 30 -1.29 -14.74 7.88
CA VAL A 30 -0.05 -14.75 8.67
C VAL A 30 -0.22 -13.88 9.91
N GLU A 31 0.41 -14.27 11.00
CA GLU A 31 0.38 -13.50 12.26
C GLU A 31 1.20 -12.21 12.16
N GLY A 32 0.77 -11.19 12.92
CA GLY A 32 1.48 -9.91 13.02
C GLY A 32 1.40 -9.03 11.77
N PHE A 33 2.17 -7.95 11.77
CA PHE A 33 2.25 -7.00 10.66
C PHE A 33 3.32 -7.43 9.67
N TRP A 34 2.90 -7.82 8.47
CA TRP A 34 3.80 -8.34 7.46
C TRP A 34 3.42 -7.86 6.07
N LEU A 35 4.44 -7.57 5.27
CA LEU A 35 4.35 -7.27 3.86
C LEU A 35 5.50 -7.92 3.13
N HIS A 36 5.22 -8.49 1.97
CA HIS A 36 6.24 -8.98 1.05
C HIS A 36 5.91 -8.62 -0.39
N ARG A 37 6.90 -8.11 -1.13
CA ARG A 37 6.76 -7.76 -2.54
C ARG A 37 7.20 -8.96 -3.38
N THR A 38 6.25 -9.56 -4.11
CA THR A 38 6.48 -10.72 -4.99
C THR A 38 6.74 -10.31 -6.44
N GLY A 39 6.73 -9.01 -6.73
CA GLY A 39 7.08 -8.44 -8.02
C GLY A 39 6.84 -6.93 -8.05
N PRO A 40 7.14 -6.26 -9.17
CA PRO A 40 7.06 -4.80 -9.28
C PRO A 40 5.68 -4.23 -8.93
N ARG A 41 4.62 -4.97 -9.25
CA ARG A 41 3.22 -4.56 -9.04
C ARG A 41 2.42 -5.57 -8.22
N ARG A 42 3.07 -6.39 -7.39
CA ARG A 42 2.41 -7.41 -6.59
C ARG A 42 2.95 -7.47 -5.17
N VAL A 43 2.05 -7.36 -4.20
CA VAL A 43 2.36 -7.43 -2.78
C VAL A 43 1.44 -8.42 -2.07
N LEU A 44 2.03 -9.10 -1.11
CA LEU A 44 1.36 -9.94 -0.13
C LEU A 44 1.33 -9.18 1.19
N ILE A 45 0.19 -9.14 1.87
CA ILE A 45 0.06 -8.48 3.17
C ILE A 45 -0.65 -9.39 4.17
N SER A 46 -0.36 -9.21 5.46
CA SER A 46 -1.13 -9.89 6.51
C SER A 46 -2.53 -9.29 6.68
N GLU A 47 -3.47 -10.10 7.14
CA GLU A 47 -4.82 -9.61 7.51
C GLU A 47 -4.74 -8.56 8.63
N ALA A 48 -3.82 -8.71 9.59
CA ALA A 48 -3.61 -7.72 10.65
C ALA A 48 -3.15 -6.36 10.09
N ALA A 49 -2.21 -6.35 9.14
CA ALA A 49 -1.76 -5.12 8.48
C ALA A 49 -2.88 -4.46 7.66
N ARG A 50 -3.75 -5.25 7.02
CA ARG A 50 -4.92 -4.73 6.29
C ARG A 50 -5.90 -3.98 7.20
N ARG A 51 -6.08 -4.47 8.43
CA ARG A 51 -7.07 -3.94 9.39
C ARG A 51 -6.58 -2.72 10.16
N ASP A 52 -5.28 -2.50 10.25
CA ASP A 52 -4.67 -1.34 10.90
C ASP A 52 -4.27 -0.28 9.86
N PRO A 53 -4.97 0.87 9.77
CA PRO A 53 -4.65 1.90 8.78
C PRO A 53 -3.25 2.51 8.92
N GLY A 54 -2.73 2.61 10.14
CA GLY A 54 -1.39 3.15 10.41
C GLY A 54 -0.31 2.21 9.91
N GLN A 55 -0.44 0.92 10.19
CA GLN A 55 0.47 -0.11 9.68
C GLN A 55 0.34 -0.28 8.18
N LEU A 56 -0.88 -0.24 7.64
CA LEU A 56 -1.11 -0.30 6.20
C LEU A 56 -0.39 0.84 5.49
N ARG A 57 -0.48 2.07 6.00
CA ARG A 57 0.26 3.22 5.47
C ARG A 57 1.76 3.05 5.61
N ARG A 58 2.25 2.59 6.77
CA ARG A 58 3.69 2.37 7.00
C ARG A 58 4.28 1.34 6.03
N LEU A 59 3.54 0.28 5.75
CA LEU A 59 3.99 -0.83 4.90
C LEU A 59 3.79 -0.57 3.40
N LEU A 60 2.59 -0.12 2.99
CA LEU A 60 2.30 0.13 1.57
C LEU A 60 2.73 1.51 1.08
N GLY A 61 2.89 2.48 1.98
CA GLY A 61 3.21 3.87 1.62
C GLY A 61 4.39 3.99 0.66
N PRO A 62 5.58 3.43 0.98
CA PRO A 62 6.74 3.49 0.10
C PRO A 62 6.50 2.88 -1.28
N ILE A 63 5.76 1.78 -1.36
CA ILE A 63 5.45 1.09 -2.63
C ILE A 63 4.46 1.90 -3.46
N VAL A 64 3.46 2.49 -2.81
CA VAL A 64 2.50 3.36 -3.49
C VAL A 64 3.18 4.64 -3.98
N THR A 65 4.05 5.25 -3.17
CA THR A 65 4.82 6.43 -3.57
C THR A 65 5.72 6.12 -4.78
N GLU A 66 6.44 4.99 -4.77
CA GLU A 66 7.26 4.55 -5.91
C GLU A 66 6.43 4.40 -7.20
N LEU A 67 5.22 3.85 -7.10
CA LEU A 67 4.35 3.62 -8.27
C LEU A 67 3.57 4.87 -8.71
N ALA A 68 3.45 5.88 -7.84
CA ALA A 68 2.69 7.11 -8.05
C ALA A 68 3.51 8.26 -8.65
N GLN A 69 4.84 8.15 -8.65
CA GLN A 69 5.76 9.06 -9.35
C GLN A 69 5.62 8.90 -10.87
#